data_AF-A0A2E7CWI3-F1
#
_entry.id   AF-A0A2E7CWI3-F1
#
_cell.length_a   1.000
_cell.length_b   1.000
_cell.length_c   1.000
_cell.angle_alpha   90.00
_cell.angle_beta   90.00
_cell.angle_gamma   90.00
#
_symmetry.space_group_name_H-M   'P 1'
#
loop_
_entity.id
_entity.type
_entity.pdbx_description
1 polymer ?
#
loop_
_entity_poly.entity_id
_entity_poly.type
_entity_poly.pdbx_seq_one_letter_code
_entity_poly.pdbx_strand_id
1 'polypeptide(L)'
;MAKKKLRRREFDSKPPKVRIARPSGRPFQVCYDCPVQKRQVRISVGSRNDVEAERLKAETEAKLLLGISTHSAGSSAYGQEIPWSDFREEYTIRHLATLRDSSADDAENRLDIAERILSPRTLGEFASGLPIFGLGY
;
A
#
# COMPACT_ATOMS: atom_id res chain seq x y z
N MET A 1 16.70 -33.16 -6.85
CA MET A 1 15.91 -31.91 -6.84
C MET A 1 15.20 -31.77 -5.48
N ALA A 2 15.86 -31.17 -4.48
CA ALA A 2 15.27 -31.03 -3.14
C ALA A 2 14.45 -29.73 -3.06
N LYS A 3 13.13 -29.84 -2.88
CA LYS A 3 12.25 -28.70 -2.62
C LYS A 3 12.59 -28.10 -1.27
N LYS A 4 13.13 -26.87 -1.26
CA LYS A 4 13.48 -26.11 -0.05
C LYS A 4 12.19 -25.73 0.67
N LYS A 5 11.84 -26.48 1.72
CA LYS A 5 10.68 -26.25 2.58
C LYS A 5 10.82 -24.84 3.21
N LEU A 6 10.02 -23.88 2.76
CA LEU A 6 9.91 -22.55 3.38
C LEU A 6 9.46 -22.77 4.83
N ARG A 7 10.40 -22.69 5.77
CA ARG A 7 10.09 -22.69 7.20
C ARG A 7 9.21 -21.46 7.45
N ARG A 8 7.94 -21.68 7.82
CA ARG A 8 7.14 -20.65 8.49
C ARG A 8 8.02 -20.13 9.62
N ARG A 9 8.44 -18.87 9.55
CA ARG A 9 9.22 -18.25 10.61
C ARG A 9 8.34 -18.34 11.86
N GLU A 10 8.78 -19.11 12.84
CA GLU A 10 8.24 -19.05 14.19
C GLU A 10 8.30 -17.57 14.58
N PHE A 11 7.13 -16.97 14.79
CA PHE A 11 7.06 -15.72 15.51
C PHE A 11 7.64 -16.04 16.89
N ASP A 12 8.87 -15.58 17.16
CA ASP A 12 9.46 -15.64 18.50
C ASP A 12 8.39 -15.16 19.49
N SER A 13 8.02 -15.99 20.46
CA SER A 13 6.90 -15.80 21.39
C SER A 13 7.01 -14.58 22.32
N LYS A 14 7.95 -13.67 22.05
CA LYS A 14 8.12 -12.43 22.81
C LYS A 14 7.13 -11.40 22.27
N PRO A 15 6.28 -10.81 23.13
CA PRO A 15 5.37 -9.78 22.70
C PRO A 15 6.16 -8.62 22.10
N PRO A 16 5.69 -8.06 20.97
CA PRO A 16 6.36 -6.95 20.29
C PRO A 16 6.45 -5.75 21.25
N LYS A 17 7.67 -5.20 21.39
CA LYS A 17 7.95 -4.15 22.37
C LYS A 17 7.49 -2.79 21.85
N VAL A 18 6.39 -2.28 22.39
CA VAL A 18 5.89 -0.92 22.10
C VAL A 18 6.28 0.02 23.24
N ARG A 19 6.76 1.23 22.91
CA ARG A 19 7.24 2.23 23.87
C ARG A 19 6.55 3.57 23.63
N ILE A 20 6.37 4.36 24.70
CA ILE A 20 5.89 5.74 24.58
C ILE A 20 7.11 6.67 24.66
N ALA A 21 7.30 7.51 23.66
CA ALA A 21 8.25 8.60 23.66
C ALA A 21 7.54 9.90 24.05
N ARG A 22 8.15 10.64 24.98
CA ARG A 22 7.67 11.95 25.48
C ARG A 22 8.60 13.08 25.01
N PRO A 23 8.60 13.44 23.71
CA PRO A 23 9.42 14.53 23.20
C PRO A 23 8.99 15.89 23.79
N SER A 24 9.95 16.72 24.19
CA SER A 24 9.67 18.08 24.65
C SER A 24 9.01 18.90 23.55
N GLY A 25 7.94 19.64 23.89
CA GLY A 25 7.26 20.53 22.95
C GLY A 25 6.37 19.84 21.89
N ARG A 26 6.27 18.50 21.88
CA ARG A 26 5.48 17.76 20.87
C ARG A 26 4.47 16.81 21.53
N PRO A 27 3.45 16.31 20.80
CA PRO A 27 2.59 15.24 21.28
C PRO A 27 3.37 13.96 21.60
N PHE A 28 2.83 13.12 22.48
CA PHE A 28 3.41 11.82 22.77
C PHE A 28 3.39 10.94 21.52
N GLN A 29 4.38 10.06 21.44
CA GLN A 29 4.55 9.16 20.29
C GLN A 29 4.65 7.73 20.77
N VAL A 30 3.96 6.82 20.09
CA VAL A 30 4.07 5.39 20.29
C VAL A 30 5.06 4.84 19.27
N CYS A 31 6.14 4.23 19.76
CA CYS A 31 7.25 3.72 18.97
C CYS A 31 7.36 2.20 19.08
N TYR A 32 7.50 1.50 17.95
CA TYR A 32 7.73 0.05 17.93
C TYR A 32 8.55 -0.36 16.70
N ASP A 33 9.17 -1.54 16.77
CA ASP A 33 9.89 -2.14 15.65
C ASP A 33 8.95 -3.04 14.86
N CYS A 34 8.67 -2.69 13.60
CA CYS A 34 7.77 -3.47 12.76
C CYS A 34 8.47 -4.74 12.25
N PRO A 35 7.97 -5.95 12.52
CA PRO A 35 8.61 -7.20 12.08
C PRO A 35 8.56 -7.40 10.56
N VAL A 36 7.53 -6.85 9.89
CA VAL A 36 7.35 -6.94 8.44
C VAL A 36 8.32 -6.01 7.70
N GLN A 37 8.27 -4.72 8.02
CA GLN A 37 9.04 -3.68 7.33
C GLN A 37 10.47 -3.51 7.86
N LYS A 38 10.83 -4.19 8.96
CA LYS A 38 12.14 -4.12 9.64
C LYS A 38 12.61 -2.68 9.92
N ARG A 39 11.67 -1.79 10.21
CA ARG A 39 11.92 -0.39 10.54
C ARG A 39 11.20 0.02 11.81
N GLN A 40 11.76 1.02 12.48
CA GLN A 40 11.11 1.66 13.61
C GLN A 40 9.95 2.53 13.11
N VAL A 41 8.77 2.31 13.67
CA VAL A 41 7.56 3.06 13.39
C VAL A 41 7.29 4.00 14.55
N ARG A 42 6.84 5.22 14.24
CA ARG A 42 6.43 6.23 15.21
C ARG A 42 5.01 6.69 14.88
N ILE A 43 4.09 6.49 15.81
CA ILE A 43 2.69 6.92 15.69
C ILE A 43 2.49 8.09 16.65
N SER A 44 2.07 9.24 16.14
CA SER A 44 1.70 10.37 17.00
C SER A 44 0.36 10.08 17.69
N VAL A 45 0.30 10.26 19.01
CA VAL A 45 -0.96 10.17 19.78
C VAL A 45 -1.85 11.39 19.49
N GLY A 46 -1.27 12.51 19.03
CA GLY A 46 -1.99 13.76 18.79
C GLY A 46 -2.20 14.61 20.04
N SER A 47 -1.95 14.07 21.24
CA SER A 47 -2.06 14.77 22.52
C SER A 47 -0.83 14.55 23.41
N ARG A 48 -0.81 15.24 24.56
CA ARG A 48 0.16 15.05 25.66
C ARG A 48 -0.49 14.36 26.87
N ASN A 49 -1.60 13.67 26.67
CA ASN A 49 -2.30 12.98 27.74
C ASN A 49 -1.73 11.57 27.90
N ASP A 50 -1.28 11.22 29.10
CA ASP A 50 -0.72 9.89 29.39
C ASP A 50 -1.76 8.78 29.20
N VAL A 51 -3.03 9.04 29.53
CA VAL A 51 -4.12 8.05 29.40
C VAL A 51 -4.34 7.66 27.95
N GLU A 52 -4.33 8.63 27.03
CA GLU A 52 -4.49 8.38 25.60
C GLU A 52 -3.29 7.65 25.00
N ALA A 53 -2.09 7.99 25.45
CA ALA A 53 -0.86 7.33 25.00
C ALA A 53 -0.79 5.87 25.47
N GLU A 54 -1.22 5.57 26.69
CA GLU A 54 -1.32 4.20 27.20
C GLU A 54 -2.37 3.37 26.46
N ARG A 55 -3.54 3.96 26.19
CA ARG A 55 -4.59 3.30 25.40
C ARG A 55 -4.08 2.94 24.00
N LEU A 56 -3.42 3.88 23.31
CA LEU A 56 -2.88 3.66 21.98
C LEU A 56 -1.74 2.62 21.99
N LYS A 57 -0.91 2.63 23.04
CA LYS A 57 0.12 1.61 23.25
C LYS A 57 -0.50 0.22 23.34
N ALA A 58 -1.49 0.02 24.21
CA ALA A 58 -2.15 -1.27 24.41
C ALA A 58 -2.83 -1.78 23.13
N GLU A 59 -3.50 -0.88 22.39
CA GLU A 59 -4.12 -1.22 21.11
C GLU A 59 -3.08 -1.66 20.07
N THR A 60 -1.94 -0.95 20.01
CA THR A 60 -0.83 -1.28 19.10
C THR A 60 -0.21 -2.62 19.46
N GLU A 61 0.00 -2.91 20.75
CA GLU A 61 0.50 -4.20 21.24
C GLU A 61 -0.45 -5.35 20.86
N ALA A 62 -1.76 -5.18 21.06
CA ALA A 62 -2.76 -6.16 20.70
C ALA A 62 -2.79 -6.44 19.18
N LYS A 63 -2.78 -5.40 18.35
CA LYS A 63 -2.76 -5.54 16.88
C LYS A 63 -1.51 -6.29 16.41
N LEU A 64 -0.33 -5.94 16.94
CA LEU A 64 0.90 -6.61 16.59
C LEU A 64 0.93 -8.07 17.06
N LEU A 65 0.34 -8.37 18.22
CA LEU A 65 0.18 -9.75 18.71
C LEU A 65 -0.73 -10.59 17.81
N LEU A 66 -1.81 -9.99 17.31
CA LEU A 66 -2.73 -10.63 16.36
C LEU A 66 -2.17 -10.70 14.93
N GLY A 67 -0.99 -10.14 14.67
CA GLY A 67 -0.41 -10.06 13.33
C GLY A 67 -1.15 -9.10 12.39
N ILE A 68 -2.01 -8.23 12.93
CA ILE A 68 -2.72 -7.20 12.18
C ILE A 68 -1.78 -6.00 11.97
N SER A 69 -1.61 -5.58 10.72
CA SER A 69 -0.86 -4.36 10.43
C SER A 69 -1.53 -3.16 11.07
N THR A 70 -0.80 -2.48 11.96
CA THR A 70 -1.18 -1.20 12.59
C THR A 70 -1.04 -0.01 11.65
N HIS A 71 -0.34 -0.19 10.54
CA HIS A 71 -0.40 0.75 9.44
C HIS A 71 -1.70 0.53 8.70
N SER A 72 -2.47 1.61 8.48
CA SER A 72 -3.18 1.72 7.21
C SER A 72 -2.09 1.49 6.17
N ALA A 73 -2.16 0.38 5.43
CA ALA A 73 -1.48 0.32 4.15
C ALA A 73 -1.89 1.63 3.49
N GLY A 74 -0.96 2.58 3.36
CA GLY A 74 -1.28 3.81 2.67
C GLY A 74 -1.86 3.32 1.37
N SER A 75 -3.14 3.60 1.13
CA SER A 75 -3.74 3.35 -0.17
C SER A 75 -2.81 4.12 -1.07
N SER A 76 -1.92 3.39 -1.72
CA SER A 76 -0.95 4.01 -2.58
C SER A 76 -1.84 4.79 -3.55
N ALA A 77 -1.62 6.09 -3.69
CA ALA A 77 -2.45 6.90 -4.57
C ALA A 77 -2.37 6.41 -6.04
N TYR A 78 -1.53 5.41 -6.30
CA TYR A 78 -1.51 4.59 -7.49
C TYR A 78 -2.76 3.71 -7.49
N GLY A 79 -3.57 3.85 -8.53
CA GLY A 79 -4.84 3.13 -8.71
C GLY A 79 -4.71 1.62 -8.53
N GLN A 80 -5.86 0.93 -8.55
CA GLN A 80 -5.93 -0.52 -8.36
C GLN A 80 -4.81 -1.26 -9.10
N GLU A 81 -4.16 -2.22 -8.43
CA GLU A 81 -3.15 -3.13 -9.01
C GLU A 81 -3.78 -4.14 -9.99
N ILE A 82 -4.76 -3.71 -10.77
CA ILE A 82 -5.41 -4.51 -11.81
C ILE A 82 -4.47 -4.53 -13.02
N PRO A 83 -4.23 -5.71 -13.62
CA PRO A 83 -3.51 -5.82 -14.88
C PRO A 83 -4.10 -4.91 -15.95
N TRP A 84 -3.26 -4.25 -16.74
CA TRP A 84 -3.71 -3.34 -17.79
C TRP A 84 -4.65 -4.01 -18.80
N SER A 85 -4.38 -5.27 -19.13
CA SER A 85 -5.22 -6.11 -20.00
C SER A 85 -6.65 -6.25 -19.48
N ASP A 86 -6.78 -6.55 -18.19
CA ASP A 86 -8.07 -6.82 -17.55
C ASP A 86 -8.87 -5.53 -17.44
N PHE A 87 -8.18 -4.41 -17.18
CA PHE A 87 -8.79 -3.09 -17.25
C PHE A 87 -9.29 -2.75 -18.66
N ARG A 88 -8.49 -3.00 -19.71
CA ARG A 88 -8.88 -2.72 -21.12
C ARG A 88 -10.17 -3.46 -21.47
N GLU A 89 -10.25 -4.75 -21.16
CA GLU A 89 -11.44 -5.56 -21.42
C GLU A 89 -12.68 -5.03 -20.69
N GLU A 90 -12.57 -4.79 -19.38
CA GLU A 90 -13.69 -4.27 -18.58
C GLU A 90 -14.12 -2.86 -18.99
N TYR A 91 -13.17 -2.00 -19.37
CA TYR A 91 -13.43 -0.63 -19.82
C TYR A 91 -14.16 -0.63 -21.17
N THR A 92 -13.75 -1.48 -22.11
CA THR A 92 -14.42 -1.62 -23.41
C THR A 92 -15.84 -2.14 -23.22
N ILE A 93 -16.03 -3.19 -22.42
CA ILE A 93 -17.36 -3.79 -22.19
C ILE A 93 -18.30 -2.84 -21.47
N ARG A 94 -17.84 -2.14 -20.42
CA ARG A 94 -18.73 -1.35 -19.56
C ARG A 94 -18.88 0.10 -19.99
N HIS A 95 -17.84 0.69 -20.56
CA HIS A 95 -17.80 2.12 -20.83
C HIS A 95 -17.94 2.41 -22.31
N LEU A 96 -17.12 1.78 -23.16
CA LEU A 96 -17.16 2.03 -24.60
C LEU A 96 -18.46 1.52 -25.24
N ALA A 97 -19.03 0.42 -24.73
CA ALA A 97 -20.35 -0.05 -25.16
C ALA A 97 -21.49 0.95 -24.88
N THR A 98 -21.30 1.94 -24.01
CA THR A 98 -22.31 2.97 -23.70
C THR A 98 -22.17 4.23 -24.56
N LEU A 99 -21.06 4.36 -25.30
CA LEU A 99 -20.79 5.51 -26.16
C LEU A 99 -21.32 5.29 -27.58
N ARG A 100 -21.44 6.39 -28.33
CA ARG A 100 -21.69 6.32 -29.78
C ARG A 100 -20.44 5.76 -30.48
N ASP A 101 -20.63 4.99 -31.54
CA ASP A 101 -19.56 4.30 -32.27
C ASP A 101 -18.36 5.19 -32.59
N SER A 102 -18.59 6.43 -33.07
CA SER A 102 -17.51 7.37 -33.38
C SER A 102 -16.69 7.79 -32.15
N SER A 103 -17.34 7.95 -31.00
CA SER A 103 -16.67 8.33 -29.76
C SER A 103 -15.99 7.15 -29.08
N ALA A 104 -16.51 5.93 -29.28
CA ALA A 104 -15.87 4.71 -28.82
C ALA A 104 -14.56 4.45 -29.59
N ASP A 105 -14.58 4.63 -30.91
CA ASP A 105 -13.40 4.47 -31.78
C ASP A 105 -12.29 5.49 -31.44
N ASP A 106 -12.67 6.76 -31.24
CA ASP A 106 -11.74 7.81 -30.78
C ASP A 106 -11.10 7.47 -29.42
N ALA A 107 -11.87 6.89 -28.50
CA ALA A 107 -11.38 6.51 -27.18
C ALA A 107 -10.44 5.29 -27.25
N GLU A 108 -10.77 4.27 -28.06
CA GLU A 108 -9.90 3.11 -28.31
C GLU A 108 -8.55 3.55 -28.91
N ASN A 109 -8.59 4.40 -29.94
CA ASN A 109 -7.38 4.90 -30.59
C ASN A 109 -6.47 5.65 -29.60
N ARG A 110 -7.04 6.46 -28.70
CA ARG A 110 -6.27 7.16 -27.65
C ARG A 110 -5.66 6.19 -26.65
N LEU A 111 -6.37 5.12 -26.28
CA LEU A 111 -5.86 4.10 -25.37
C LEU A 111 -4.71 3.30 -26.01
N ASP A 112 -4.82 2.94 -27.29
CA ASP A 112 -3.75 2.27 -28.04
C ASP A 112 -2.50 3.14 -28.16
N ILE A 113 -2.66 4.43 -28.45
CA ILE A 113 -1.55 5.39 -28.46
C ILE A 113 -0.87 5.43 -27.09
N ALA A 114 -1.66 5.51 -26.02
CA ALA A 114 -1.13 5.58 -24.66
C ALA A 114 -0.44 4.28 -24.22
N GLU A 115 -0.97 3.12 -24.61
CA GLU A 115 -0.36 1.81 -24.39
C GLU A 115 0.98 1.69 -25.12
N ARG A 116 1.07 2.19 -26.36
CA ARG A 116 2.33 2.19 -27.11
C ARG A 116 3.39 3.09 -26.49
N ILE A 117 3.00 4.21 -25.90
CA ILE A 117 3.93 5.18 -25.30
C ILE A 117 4.40 4.74 -23.91
N LEU A 118 3.47 4.27 -23.07
CA LEU A 118 3.74 3.99 -21.66
C LEU A 118 4.01 2.50 -21.38
N SER A 119 3.48 1.61 -22.21
CA SER A 119 3.52 0.15 -22.05
C SER A 119 3.23 -0.30 -20.60
N PRO A 120 2.10 0.15 -20.00
CA PRO A 120 1.80 -0.12 -18.60
C PRO A 120 1.49 -1.60 -18.38
N ARG A 121 1.97 -2.18 -17.28
CA ARG A 121 1.57 -3.53 -16.86
C ARG A 121 0.33 -3.50 -15.98
N THR A 122 0.11 -2.41 -15.25
CA THR A 122 -1.02 -2.24 -14.34
C THR A 122 -1.69 -0.88 -14.54
N LEU A 123 -2.96 -0.78 -14.14
CA LEU A 123 -3.69 0.50 -14.16
C LEU A 123 -3.03 1.56 -13.28
N GLY A 124 -2.45 1.15 -12.14
CA GLY A 124 -1.68 2.03 -11.26
C GLY A 124 -0.47 2.65 -11.97
N GLU A 125 0.26 1.87 -12.78
CA GLU A 125 1.38 2.37 -13.61
C GLU A 125 0.89 3.35 -14.67
N PHE A 126 -0.19 3.04 -15.39
CA PHE A 126 -0.79 3.95 -16.36
C PHE A 126 -1.19 5.30 -15.72
N ALA A 127 -1.85 5.27 -14.56
CA ALA A 127 -2.28 6.46 -13.83
C ALA A 127 -1.10 7.30 -13.31
N SER A 128 0.05 6.68 -13.07
CA SER A 128 1.27 7.37 -12.61
C SER A 128 2.01 8.10 -13.74
N GLY A 129 1.76 7.75 -15.01
CA GLY A 129 2.45 8.32 -16.17
C GLY A 129 3.96 8.03 -16.22
N LEU A 130 4.46 7.12 -15.38
CA LEU A 130 5.88 6.78 -15.34
C LEU A 130 6.18 5.66 -16.37
N PRO A 131 7.04 5.91 -17.38
CA PRO A 131 7.52 4.85 -18.24
C PRO A 131 8.41 3.89 -17.44
N ILE A 132 8.30 2.59 -17.76
CA ILE A 132 9.07 1.51 -17.12
C ILE A 132 10.61 1.70 -17.29
N PHE A 133 11.03 2.54 -18.23
CA PHE A 133 12.43 2.96 -18.41
C PHE A 133 12.86 4.01 -17.40
N GLY A 134 13.00 3.67 -16.11
CA GLY A 134 13.41 4.69 -15.14
C GLY A 134 13.64 4.33 -13.67
N LEU A 135 13.82 3.06 -13.30
CA LEU A 135 14.25 2.71 -11.94
C LEU A 135 15.61 2.02 -11.97
N GLY A 136 16.63 2.84 -12.18
CA GLY A 136 18.02 2.45 -12.05
C GLY A 136 18.90 3.68 -12.01
N TYR A 137 18.80 4.49 -10.94
CA TYR A 137 19.88 5.24 -10.28
C TYR A 137 19.42 5.69 -8.89
#